data_AF-A9H058-F1
#
_entry.id   AF-A9H058-F1
#
_cell.length_a   1.000
_cell.length_b   1.000
_cell.length_c   1.000
_cell.angle_alpha   90.00
_cell.angle_beta   90.00
_cell.angle_gamma   90.00
#
_symmetry.space_group_name_H-M   'P 1'
#
loop_
_entity.id
_entity.type
_entity.pdbx_description
1 polymer ?
#
loop_
_entity_poly.entity_id
_entity_poly.type
_entity_poly.pdbx_seq_one_letter_code
_entity_poly.pdbx_strand_id
1 'polypeptide(L)'
;MPAGQVGELLLERPGVVLRLHLVTSEIEALSVVLPLDALFEVRVQAALRLWRALMGRRSGPDPATLSPDRVTRLILALRTLDGLDAGATQHEIAFVLFGQKVSSRDWLSHDLHFRMKRLVRFARVLTEGGYRRLLLHPFRGR
;
A
#
# COMPACT_ATOMS: atom_id res chain seq x y z
N MET A 1 13.60 -21.64 27.42
CA MET A 1 14.50 -21.58 26.25
C MET A 1 14.61 -20.12 25.83
N PRO A 2 15.80 -19.51 25.80
CA PRO A 2 15.95 -18.08 25.55
C PRO A 2 15.63 -17.75 24.09
N ALA A 3 15.18 -16.52 23.87
CA ALA A 3 14.57 -16.01 22.65
C ALA A 3 15.44 -16.29 21.40
N GLY A 4 14.89 -17.08 20.48
CA GLY A 4 15.48 -17.33 19.17
C GLY A 4 15.73 -16.02 18.44
N GLN A 5 16.92 -15.88 17.85
CA GLN A 5 17.23 -14.78 16.96
C GLN A 5 16.21 -14.80 15.81
N VAL A 6 15.32 -13.81 15.81
CA VAL A 6 14.41 -13.54 14.70
C VAL A 6 15.23 -12.83 13.64
N GLY A 7 15.70 -13.59 12.66
CA GLY A 7 16.30 -13.02 11.45
C GLY A 7 15.20 -12.47 10.56
N GLU A 8 15.42 -11.31 9.95
CA GLU A 8 14.54 -10.78 8.92
C GLU A 8 15.25 -10.86 7.57
N LEU A 9 14.57 -11.44 6.57
CA LEU A 9 15.09 -11.54 5.22
C LEU A 9 14.08 -10.96 4.22
N LEU A 10 14.53 -10.03 3.39
CA LEU A 10 13.80 -9.62 2.20
C LEU A 10 14.22 -10.54 1.03
N LEU A 11 13.29 -11.37 0.57
CA LEU A 11 13.49 -12.19 -0.62
C LEU A 11 12.97 -11.42 -1.83
N GLU A 12 13.88 -10.99 -2.68
CA GLU A 12 13.56 -10.42 -3.99
C GLU A 12 13.73 -11.48 -5.08
N ARG A 13 12.64 -11.79 -5.77
CA ARG A 13 12.60 -12.66 -6.95
C ARG A 13 11.80 -11.96 -8.04
N PRO A 14 11.97 -12.31 -9.33
CA PRO A 14 11.18 -11.72 -10.40
C PRO A 14 9.67 -11.80 -10.12
N GLY A 15 9.02 -10.65 -9.92
CA GLY A 15 7.59 -10.54 -9.65
C GLY A 15 7.14 -10.82 -8.20
N VAL A 16 8.08 -10.96 -7.25
CA VAL A 16 7.79 -11.22 -5.84
C VAL A 16 8.83 -10.57 -4.93
N VAL A 17 8.35 -9.72 -4.01
CA VAL A 17 9.12 -9.28 -2.85
C VAL A 17 8.42 -9.83 -1.61
N LEU A 18 9.11 -10.67 -0.85
CA LEU A 18 8.58 -11.27 0.38
C LEU A 18 9.47 -10.96 1.56
N ARG A 19 8.87 -10.44 2.63
CA ARG A 19 9.52 -10.27 3.93
C ARG A 19 9.32 -11.56 4.73
N LEU A 20 10.41 -12.23 5.05
CA LEU A 20 10.44 -13.49 5.78
C LEU A 20 10.98 -13.23 7.20
N HIS A 21 10.26 -13.73 8.20
CA HIS A 21 10.75 -13.82 9.57
C HIS A 21 11.27 -15.24 9.77
N LEU A 22 12.58 -15.38 9.90
CA LEU A 22 13.26 -16.65 10.12
C LEU A 22 13.23 -16.97 11.60
N VAL A 23 12.81 -18.19 11.90
CA VAL A 23 12.79 -18.74 13.25
C VAL A 23 13.61 -20.02 13.24
N THR A 24 14.49 -20.19 14.22
CA THR A 24 15.22 -21.43 14.40
C THR A 24 14.26 -22.55 14.79
N SER A 25 14.32 -23.67 14.09
CA SER A 25 13.50 -24.85 14.36
C SER A 25 14.38 -26.09 14.35
N GLU A 26 13.99 -27.11 15.12
CA GLU A 26 14.61 -28.44 15.07
C GLU A 26 14.20 -29.23 13.81
N ILE A 27 13.26 -28.70 13.02
CA ILE A 27 12.85 -29.30 11.75
C ILE A 27 13.91 -29.03 10.69
N GLU A 28 14.53 -30.09 10.17
CA GLU A 28 15.54 -30.00 9.10
C GLU A 28 14.96 -29.55 7.74
N ALA A 29 13.65 -29.73 7.54
CA ALA A 29 12.95 -29.32 6.31
C ALA A 29 12.52 -27.85 6.33
N LEU A 30 12.62 -27.17 5.18
CA LEU A 30 12.11 -25.81 5.02
C LEU A 30 10.60 -25.77 5.31
N SER A 31 10.24 -24.98 6.31
CA SER A 31 8.87 -24.89 6.83
C SER A 31 8.39 -23.44 6.89
N VAL A 32 7.07 -23.25 6.78
CA VAL A 32 6.44 -21.93 6.93
C VAL A 32 5.46 -21.98 8.10
N VAL A 33 5.65 -21.08 9.07
CA VAL A 33 4.72 -20.91 10.20
C VAL A 33 3.75 -19.79 9.89
N LEU A 34 2.45 -20.09 9.90
CA LEU A 34 1.39 -19.14 9.59
C LEU A 34 0.51 -18.91 10.83
N PRO A 35 0.50 -17.69 11.42
CA PRO A 35 -0.44 -17.36 12.49
C PRO A 35 -1.89 -17.48 12.03
N LEU A 36 -2.74 -18.09 12.86
CA LEU A 36 -4.19 -18.14 12.66
C LEU A 36 -4.84 -16.82 13.07
N ASP A 37 -4.61 -15.76 12.27
CA ASP A 37 -5.11 -14.41 12.50
C ASP A 37 -6.08 -13.95 11.39
N ALA A 38 -6.57 -12.71 11.49
CA ALA A 38 -7.46 -12.12 10.48
C ALA A 38 -6.80 -11.98 9.08
N LEU A 39 -5.49 -12.20 8.96
CA LEU A 39 -4.73 -12.14 7.71
C LEU A 39 -4.35 -13.53 7.20
N PHE A 40 -4.82 -14.61 7.83
CA PHE A 40 -4.42 -15.98 7.50
C PHE A 40 -4.52 -16.31 6.01
N GLU A 41 -5.62 -15.95 5.34
CA GLU A 41 -5.79 -16.17 3.89
C GLU A 41 -4.70 -15.48 3.05
N VAL A 42 -4.33 -14.24 3.40
CA VAL A 42 -3.24 -13.51 2.73
C VAL A 42 -1.91 -14.22 2.95
N ARG A 43 -1.66 -14.66 4.19
CA ARG A 43 -0.42 -15.33 4.56
C ARG A 43 -0.28 -16.70 3.86
N VAL A 44 -1.38 -17.43 3.69
CA VAL A 44 -1.42 -18.67 2.88
C VAL A 44 -1.07 -18.37 1.43
N GLN A 45 -1.65 -17.34 0.82
CA GLN A 45 -1.32 -16.97 -0.56
C GLN A 45 0.14 -16.52 -0.71
N ALA A 46 0.68 -15.78 0.26
CA ALA A 46 2.09 -15.41 0.30
C ALA A 46 3.01 -16.65 0.40
N ALA A 47 2.66 -17.62 1.24
CA ALA A 47 3.40 -18.88 1.37
C ALA A 47 3.37 -19.72 0.07
N LEU A 48 2.22 -19.80 -0.60
CA LEU A 48 2.12 -20.47 -1.90
C LEU A 48 2.98 -19.78 -2.97
N ARG A 49 3.02 -18.44 -2.99
CA ARG A 49 3.89 -17.66 -3.89
C ARG A 49 5.36 -17.88 -3.59
N LEU A 50 5.73 -17.94 -2.30
CA LEU A 50 7.09 -18.27 -1.85
C LEU A 50 7.52 -19.64 -2.37
N TRP A 51 6.71 -20.66 -2.09
CA TRP A 51 7.01 -22.04 -2.50
C TRP A 51 7.16 -22.14 -4.03
N ARG A 52 6.25 -21.54 -4.81
CA ARG A 52 6.38 -21.49 -6.28
C ARG A 52 7.68 -20.83 -6.72
N ALA A 53 8.05 -19.69 -6.12
CA ALA A 53 9.29 -18.98 -6.45
C ALA A 53 10.53 -19.82 -6.14
N LEU A 54 10.57 -20.50 -4.99
CA LEU A 54 11.66 -21.38 -4.59
C LEU A 54 11.80 -22.58 -5.53
N MET A 55 10.68 -23.11 -6.05
CA MET A 55 10.65 -24.18 -7.04
C MET A 55 10.91 -23.70 -8.49
N GLY A 56 11.32 -22.44 -8.70
CA GLY A 56 11.57 -21.88 -10.03
C GLY A 56 10.32 -21.70 -10.90
N ARG A 57 9.12 -21.72 -10.30
CA ARG A 57 7.83 -21.55 -10.99
C ARG A 57 7.38 -20.09 -10.93
N ARG A 58 6.53 -19.69 -11.88
CA ARG A 58 5.83 -18.40 -11.80
C ARG A 58 5.02 -18.33 -10.51
N SER A 59 5.24 -17.31 -9.70
CA SER A 59 4.60 -17.17 -8.39
C SER A 59 3.09 -16.96 -8.49
N GLY A 60 2.61 -16.38 -9.59
CA GLY A 60 1.22 -15.99 -9.80
C GLY A 60 0.94 -14.57 -9.32
N PRO A 61 -0.31 -14.08 -9.50
CA PRO A 61 -0.66 -12.71 -9.17
C PRO A 61 -0.50 -12.43 -7.68
N ASP A 62 -0.03 -11.23 -7.33
CA ASP A 62 -0.01 -10.77 -5.96
C ASP A 62 -1.44 -10.36 -5.55
N PRO A 63 -2.07 -11.01 -4.56
CA PRO A 63 -3.39 -10.58 -4.09
C PRO A 63 -3.36 -9.12 -3.60
N ALA A 64 -2.24 -8.63 -3.08
CA ALA A 64 -2.11 -7.25 -2.65
C ALA A 64 -1.89 -6.24 -3.80
N THR A 65 -1.91 -6.67 -5.07
CA THR A 65 -1.75 -5.76 -6.22
C THR A 65 -2.87 -4.72 -6.23
N LEU A 66 -2.49 -3.45 -6.20
CA LEU A 66 -3.44 -2.35 -6.33
C LEU A 66 -3.83 -2.15 -7.80
N SER A 67 -5.10 -1.81 -8.05
CA SER A 67 -5.54 -1.42 -9.39
C SER A 67 -4.86 -0.11 -9.84
N PRO A 68 -4.68 0.12 -11.16
CA PRO A 68 -4.07 1.35 -11.69
C PRO A 68 -4.74 2.63 -11.18
N ASP A 69 -6.06 2.64 -11.06
CA ASP A 69 -6.82 3.79 -10.54
C ASP A 69 -6.52 4.06 -9.07
N ARG A 70 -6.35 2.99 -8.26
CA ARG A 70 -5.97 3.12 -6.85
C ARG A 70 -4.57 3.69 -6.72
N VAL A 71 -3.62 3.19 -7.52
CA VAL A 71 -2.25 3.72 -7.56
C VAL A 71 -2.25 5.20 -7.93
N THR A 72 -2.97 5.58 -8.99
CA THR A 72 -3.12 6.98 -9.42
C THR A 72 -3.67 7.85 -8.30
N ARG A 73 -4.73 7.38 -7.61
CA ARG A 73 -5.34 8.13 -6.51
C ARG A 73 -4.40 8.29 -5.31
N LEU A 74 -3.59 7.29 -4.99
CA LEU A 74 -2.57 7.37 -3.94
C LEU A 74 -1.46 8.36 -4.31
N ILE A 75 -0.98 8.34 -5.57
CA ILE A 75 0.01 9.30 -6.07
C ILE A 75 -0.54 10.73 -5.96
N LEU A 76 -1.79 10.97 -6.36
CA LEU A 76 -2.43 12.28 -6.22
C LEU A 76 -2.51 12.72 -4.75
N ALA A 77 -2.78 11.78 -3.83
CA ALA A 77 -2.83 12.08 -2.40
C ALA A 77 -1.45 12.47 -1.86
N LEU A 78 -0.39 11.75 -2.25
CA LEU A 78 0.99 12.09 -1.87
C LEU A 78 1.39 13.48 -2.38
N ARG A 79 1.21 13.74 -3.68
CA ARG A 79 1.52 15.07 -4.26
C ARG A 79 0.69 16.20 -3.64
N THR A 80 -0.53 15.89 -3.20
CA THR A 80 -1.36 16.87 -2.47
C THR A 80 -0.74 17.20 -1.13
N LEU A 81 -0.22 16.21 -0.39
CA LEU A 81 0.47 16.45 0.87
C LEU A 81 1.73 17.27 0.65
N ASP A 82 2.57 16.89 -0.34
CA ASP A 82 3.78 17.63 -0.68
C ASP A 82 3.49 19.11 -0.96
N GLY A 83 2.42 19.39 -1.73
CA GLY A 83 1.99 20.76 -2.01
C GLY A 83 1.50 21.51 -0.77
N LEU A 84 0.72 20.85 0.10
CA LEU A 84 0.24 21.46 1.34
C LEU A 84 1.39 21.75 2.31
N ASP A 85 2.35 20.83 2.42
CA ASP A 85 3.54 20.98 3.28
C ASP A 85 4.47 22.08 2.75
N ALA A 86 4.50 22.30 1.43
CA ALA A 86 5.16 23.44 0.80
C ALA A 86 4.39 24.77 0.92
N GLY A 87 3.22 24.78 1.59
CA GLY A 87 2.40 25.98 1.79
C GLY A 87 1.53 26.38 0.60
N ALA A 88 1.42 25.54 -0.43
CA ALA A 88 0.57 25.82 -1.59
C ALA A 88 -0.92 25.73 -1.22
N THR A 89 -1.71 26.60 -1.83
CA THR A 89 -3.17 26.58 -1.69
C THR A 89 -3.77 25.38 -2.43
N GLN A 90 -4.96 24.93 -2.00
CA GLN A 90 -5.69 23.88 -2.72
C GLN A 90 -5.96 24.24 -4.18
N HIS A 91 -6.10 25.54 -4.48
CA HIS A 91 -6.32 26.04 -5.83
C HIS A 91 -5.06 25.87 -6.71
N GLU A 92 -3.88 26.25 -6.20
CA GLU A 92 -2.61 26.05 -6.90
C GLU A 92 -2.29 24.56 -7.09
N ILE A 93 -2.51 23.74 -6.06
CA ILE A 93 -2.33 22.28 -6.15
C ILE A 93 -3.25 21.70 -7.22
N ALA A 94 -4.53 22.10 -7.25
CA ALA A 94 -5.46 21.62 -8.26
C ALA A 94 -5.06 22.02 -9.68
N PHE A 95 -4.54 23.23 -9.86
CA PHE A 95 -4.02 23.67 -11.16
C PHE A 95 -2.87 22.79 -11.64
N VAL A 96 -1.90 22.47 -10.77
CA VAL A 96 -0.76 21.61 -11.12
C VAL A 96 -1.17 20.16 -11.36
N LEU A 97 -2.05 19.61 -10.51
CA LEU A 97 -2.44 18.20 -10.59
C LEU A 97 -3.41 17.88 -11.73
N PHE A 98 -4.27 18.82 -12.10
CA PHE A 98 -5.36 18.58 -13.06
C PHE A 98 -5.26 19.45 -14.33
N GLY A 99 -4.31 20.39 -14.40
CA GLY A 99 -4.10 21.25 -15.58
C GLY A 99 -5.24 22.23 -15.87
N GLN A 100 -6.23 22.34 -14.97
CA GLN A 100 -7.42 23.14 -15.18
C GLN A 100 -7.27 24.51 -14.53
N LYS A 101 -7.33 25.57 -15.35
CA LYS A 101 -7.34 26.97 -14.88
C LYS A 101 -8.76 27.35 -14.46
N VAL A 102 -8.99 27.42 -13.16
CA VAL A 102 -10.21 28.00 -12.58
C VAL A 102 -9.83 29.39 -12.04
N SER A 103 -10.64 30.41 -12.29
CA SER A 103 -10.38 31.74 -11.71
C SER A 103 -10.53 31.69 -10.19
N SER A 104 -9.82 32.55 -9.45
CA SER A 104 -9.99 32.63 -7.98
C SER A 104 -11.42 32.98 -7.58
N ARG A 105 -12.16 33.71 -8.43
CA ARG A 105 -13.56 34.09 -8.20
C ARG A 105 -14.49 32.87 -8.29
N ASP A 106 -14.25 31.99 -9.26
CA ASP A 106 -15.12 30.84 -9.54
C ASP A 106 -14.72 29.61 -8.74
N TRP A 107 -13.56 29.63 -8.08
CA TRP A 107 -12.99 28.49 -7.39
C TRP A 107 -13.98 27.82 -6.42
N LEU A 108 -14.61 28.59 -5.52
CA LEU A 108 -15.46 28.04 -4.47
C LEU A 108 -16.72 27.34 -4.99
N SER A 109 -17.22 27.70 -6.17
CA SER A 109 -18.40 27.10 -6.80
C SER A 109 -18.04 26.01 -7.83
N HIS A 110 -16.78 25.89 -8.23
CA HIS A 110 -16.33 24.92 -9.22
C HIS A 110 -16.22 23.50 -8.64
N ASP A 111 -16.56 22.48 -9.43
CA ASP A 111 -16.49 21.06 -9.03
C ASP A 111 -15.07 20.61 -8.57
N LEU A 112 -14.03 21.20 -9.15
CA LEU A 112 -12.63 21.00 -8.84
C LEU A 112 -12.30 21.35 -7.38
N HIS A 113 -12.95 22.37 -6.79
CA HIS A 113 -12.79 22.69 -5.38
C HIS A 113 -13.27 21.53 -4.49
N PHE A 114 -14.45 20.98 -4.77
CA PHE A 114 -14.97 19.83 -4.03
C PHE A 114 -14.16 18.56 -4.26
N ARG A 115 -13.67 18.34 -5.49
CA ARG A 115 -12.75 17.24 -5.81
C ARG A 115 -11.46 17.37 -5.00
N MET A 116 -10.91 18.57 -4.90
CA MET A 116 -9.70 18.86 -4.14
C MET A 116 -9.93 18.66 -2.64
N LYS A 117 -11.03 19.15 -2.07
CA LYS A 117 -11.40 18.89 -0.66
C LYS A 117 -11.46 17.39 -0.34
N ARG A 118 -12.07 16.58 -1.23
CA ARG A 118 -12.12 15.12 -1.05
C ARG A 118 -10.73 14.49 -1.13
N LEU A 119 -9.87 14.98 -2.02
CA LEU A 119 -8.50 14.50 -2.15
C LEU A 119 -7.66 14.86 -0.92
N VAL A 120 -7.76 16.09 -0.40
CA VAL A 120 -7.09 16.52 0.83
C VAL A 120 -7.54 15.66 2.02
N ARG A 121 -8.85 15.43 2.17
CA ARG A 121 -9.37 14.55 3.23
C ARG A 121 -8.80 13.14 3.10
N PHE A 122 -8.81 12.58 1.90
CA PHE A 122 -8.25 11.26 1.64
C PHE A 122 -6.76 11.20 1.99
N ALA A 123 -5.99 12.21 1.60
CA ALA A 123 -4.56 12.29 1.89
C ALA A 123 -4.27 12.37 3.39
N ARG A 124 -5.03 13.17 4.14
CA ARG A 124 -4.92 13.26 5.61
C ARG A 124 -5.26 11.94 6.31
N VAL A 125 -6.32 11.27 5.86
CA VAL A 125 -6.67 9.93 6.40
C VAL A 125 -5.52 8.95 6.18
N LEU A 126 -4.80 9.03 5.06
CA LEU A 126 -3.61 8.20 4.85
C LEU A 126 -2.55 8.51 5.89
N THR A 127 -2.16 9.78 6.10
CA THR A 127 -1.14 10.18 7.08
C THR A 127 -1.51 9.86 8.53
N GLU A 128 -2.80 9.87 8.87
CA GLU A 128 -3.34 9.53 10.19
C GLU A 128 -3.40 8.01 10.46
N GLY A 129 -2.66 7.21 9.68
CA GLY A 129 -2.56 5.75 9.85
C GLY A 129 -3.46 4.95 8.91
N GLY A 130 -4.30 5.60 8.09
CA GLY A 130 -5.12 4.94 7.08
C GLY A 130 -4.32 4.18 6.03
N TYR A 131 -3.04 4.54 5.81
CA TYR A 131 -2.13 3.80 4.92
C TYR A 131 -1.97 2.32 5.32
N ARG A 132 -2.12 1.97 6.61
CA ARG A 132 -2.00 0.58 7.09
C ARG A 132 -3.01 -0.36 6.44
N ARG A 133 -4.14 0.18 5.97
CA ARG A 133 -5.15 -0.60 5.24
C ARG A 133 -4.64 -1.08 3.88
N LEU A 134 -3.60 -0.48 3.32
CA LEU A 134 -2.94 -0.96 2.10
C LEU A 134 -2.24 -2.31 2.32
N LEU A 135 -1.95 -2.67 3.57
CA LEU A 135 -1.35 -3.95 3.94
C LEU A 135 -2.39 -5.07 4.14
N LEU A 136 -3.68 -4.73 4.14
CA LEU A 136 -4.75 -5.67 4.40
C LEU A 136 -5.39 -6.11 3.08
N HIS A 137 -5.46 -7.43 2.83
CA HIS A 137 -6.17 -8.01 1.70
C HIS A 137 -7.13 -9.15 2.15
N PRO A 138 -8.28 -9.37 1.49
CA PRO A 138 -8.96 -8.41 0.64
C PRO A 138 -9.34 -7.18 1.44
N PHE A 139 -9.20 -6.00 0.83
CA PHE A 139 -9.66 -4.75 1.43
C PHE A 139 -11.18 -4.79 1.56
N ARG A 140 -11.70 -5.30 2.67
CA ARG A 140 -13.09 -5.14 3.05
C ARG A 140 -13.16 -3.82 3.81
N GLY A 141 -13.50 -2.76 3.10
CA GLY A 141 -13.94 -1.53 3.75
C GLY A 141 -15.19 -1.85 4.54
N ARG A 142 -15.10 -1.80 5.87
CA ARG A 142 -16.24 -1.33 6.64
C ARG A 142 -16.30 0.18 6.51
#